data_AF-A0A961Q554-F1
#
_entry.id   AF-A0A961Q554-F1
#
_cell.length_a   1.000
_cell.length_b   1.000
_cell.length_c   1.000
_cell.angle_alpha   90.00
_cell.angle_beta   90.00
_cell.angle_gamma   90.00
#
_symmetry.space_group_name_H-M   'P 1'
#
loop_
_entity.id
_entity.type
_entity.pdbx_description
1 polymer ?
#
loop_
_entity_poly.entity_id
_entity_poly.type
_entity_poly.pdbx_seq_one_letter_code
_entity_poly.pdbx_strand_id
1 'polypeptide(L)'
;MRGIILLVLIGLCSSGPAWAVSHVQDEKAIRLAQVDGAEDPVPLPPANPDGSDEGVAPDEPGAPSADLPDSGQSSSQDDDMPPGDISLGEIPVIEVMELTTDIAKRALDSYLLVRTKYENADLESYENLQDFVDQNPEGQAFEADIKAAGFANVNDWNLAITTLGFAYTGVVDDQSADIQQQISELEADPELARDMKDRMIASLKAMIPSENNRKVVEELMADADYGEKLKQIDIVEE
;
A
#
# COMPACT_ATOMS: atom_id res chain seq x y z
N MET A 1 -3.43 18.86 11.01
CA MET A 1 -4.67 18.08 11.23
C MET A 1 -4.34 16.72 10.67
N ARG A 2 -4.27 15.69 11.50
CA ARG A 2 -3.99 14.33 11.03
C ARG A 2 -5.34 13.73 10.67
N GLY A 3 -5.66 13.69 9.38
CA GLY A 3 -6.88 13.08 8.88
C GLY A 3 -6.73 11.57 8.91
N ILE A 4 -7.83 10.83 9.05
CA ILE A 4 -7.86 9.37 8.92
C ILE A 4 -7.30 9.02 7.53
N ILE A 5 -6.04 8.58 7.47
CA ILE A 5 -5.41 8.12 6.23
C ILE A 5 -6.07 6.78 5.89
N LEU A 6 -7.03 6.82 4.98
CA LEU A 6 -7.47 5.60 4.30
C LEU A 6 -6.27 5.14 3.48
N LEU A 7 -5.65 4.02 3.88
CA LEU A 7 -4.55 3.37 3.17
C LEU A 7 -5.02 2.90 1.79
N VAL A 8 -5.09 3.84 0.86
CA VAL A 8 -5.21 3.56 -0.57
C VAL A 8 -3.80 3.26 -1.04
N LEU A 9 -3.47 1.97 -1.15
CA LEU A 9 -2.24 1.47 -1.76
C LEU A 9 -2.23 1.78 -3.27
N ILE A 10 -2.07 3.05 -3.64
CA ILE A 10 -1.62 3.45 -4.99
C ILE A 10 -0.10 3.58 -4.92
N GLY A 11 0.57 2.45 -5.09
CA GLY A 11 2.00 2.42 -5.39
C GLY A 11 2.23 3.01 -6.78
N LEU A 12 2.39 4.33 -6.86
CA LEU A 12 2.74 5.03 -8.09
C LEU A 12 4.19 4.69 -8.48
N CYS A 13 4.38 3.70 -9.34
CA CYS A 13 5.63 3.54 -10.08
C CYS A 13 5.75 4.64 -11.13
N SER A 14 6.14 5.85 -10.72
CA SER A 14 6.56 6.89 -11.65
C SER A 14 7.97 6.59 -12.16
N SER A 15 8.08 5.65 -13.10
CA SER A 15 9.27 5.46 -13.95
C SER A 15 8.94 5.91 -15.37
N GLY A 16 8.86 7.23 -15.58
CA GLY A 16 8.87 7.81 -16.92
C GLY A 16 10.24 7.65 -17.58
N PRO A 17 10.32 7.50 -18.92
CA PRO A 17 11.58 7.20 -19.59
C PRO A 17 12.52 8.42 -19.59
N ALA A 18 13.77 8.16 -19.23
CA ALA A 18 14.87 9.10 -19.30
C ALA A 18 15.27 9.40 -20.76
N TRP A 19 14.78 10.50 -21.32
CA TRP A 19 15.46 11.23 -22.39
C TRP A 19 14.87 12.64 -22.59
N ALA A 20 15.32 13.60 -21.80
CA ALA A 20 15.29 15.01 -22.22
C ALA A 20 16.33 15.80 -21.42
N VAL A 21 17.60 15.68 -21.83
CA VAL A 21 18.66 16.63 -21.44
C VAL A 21 18.73 17.71 -22.50
N SER A 22 18.58 18.97 -22.08
CA SER A 22 19.33 20.16 -22.54
C SER A 22 18.83 21.39 -21.75
N HIS A 23 19.60 21.85 -20.75
CA HIS A 23 20.28 23.17 -20.71
C HIS A 23 19.31 24.38 -20.57
N VAL A 24 19.45 25.33 -19.62
CA VAL A 24 20.67 25.91 -19.02
C VAL A 24 20.28 26.88 -17.87
N GLN A 25 21.14 26.96 -16.86
CA GLN A 25 21.47 28.07 -15.92
C GLN A 25 20.36 28.84 -15.17
N ASP A 26 20.46 28.88 -13.84
CA ASP A 26 21.23 29.94 -13.15
C ASP A 26 21.55 29.57 -11.70
N GLU A 27 22.84 29.38 -11.42
CA GLU A 27 23.42 29.45 -10.08
C GLU A 27 23.79 30.90 -9.79
N LYS A 28 23.30 31.50 -8.69
CA LYS A 28 24.15 32.29 -7.78
C LYS A 28 23.41 32.86 -6.56
N ALA A 29 24.00 32.55 -5.40
CA ALA A 29 24.10 33.33 -4.18
C ALA A 29 22.78 33.59 -3.42
N ILE A 30 22.67 33.32 -2.12
CA ILE A 30 23.38 33.98 -1.01
C ILE A 30 23.48 32.96 0.16
N ARG A 31 24.67 32.43 0.46
CA ARG A 31 25.56 32.75 1.62
C ARG A 31 24.90 32.88 3.01
N LEU A 32 25.39 31.99 3.89
CA LEU A 32 25.80 32.17 5.29
C LEU A 32 24.78 32.78 6.28
N ALA A 33 24.28 31.93 7.17
CA ALA A 33 24.28 32.22 8.60
C ALA A 33 24.49 30.90 9.37
N GLN A 34 25.71 30.74 9.87
CA GLN A 34 26.14 29.72 10.81
C GLN A 34 26.30 30.46 12.15
N VAL A 35 25.56 30.04 13.18
CA VAL A 35 25.80 30.32 14.61
C VAL A 35 25.35 29.04 15.34
N ASP A 36 26.25 28.12 15.67
CA ASP A 36 27.10 28.04 16.89
C ASP A 36 26.36 27.46 18.11
N GLY A 37 26.90 26.35 18.63
CA GLY A 37 26.80 25.96 20.03
C GLY A 37 25.71 24.97 20.46
N ALA A 38 26.03 23.67 20.47
CA ALA A 38 25.94 22.78 21.64
C ALA A 38 26.20 21.32 21.23
N GLU A 39 27.44 20.87 21.45
CA GLU A 39 27.82 19.46 21.49
C GLU A 39 27.40 18.84 22.83
N ASP A 40 26.77 17.66 22.83
CA ASP A 40 27.04 16.53 23.77
C ASP A 40 26.18 15.28 23.42
N PRO A 41 26.50 14.05 23.89
CA PRO A 41 27.23 13.09 23.08
C PRO A 41 26.45 11.80 22.74
N VAL A 42 27.00 11.04 21.80
CA VAL A 42 26.56 9.69 21.37
C VAL A 42 26.73 8.67 22.51
N PRO A 43 25.70 7.90 22.90
CA PRO A 43 25.88 6.78 23.81
C PRO A 43 26.44 5.55 23.07
N LEU A 44 27.60 5.08 23.52
CA LEU A 44 28.20 3.78 23.16
C LEU A 44 27.35 2.61 23.70
N PRO A 45 27.30 1.47 23.01
CA PRO A 45 26.72 0.24 23.57
C PRO A 45 27.63 -0.35 24.67
N PRO A 46 27.08 -0.94 25.74
CA PRO A 46 27.87 -1.48 26.84
C PRO A 46 28.66 -2.74 26.43
N ALA A 47 29.92 -2.76 26.86
CA ALA A 47 30.81 -3.91 26.86
C ALA A 47 30.37 -4.95 27.90
N ASN A 48 30.33 -6.22 27.51
CA ASN A 48 30.24 -7.36 28.43
C ASN A 48 31.62 -7.65 29.05
N PRO A 49 31.73 -7.89 30.37
CA PRO A 49 32.95 -8.40 31.00
C PRO A 49 33.04 -9.93 30.92
N ASP A 50 34.20 -10.40 30.45
CA ASP A 50 35.09 -11.46 30.98
C ASP A 50 34.54 -12.34 32.13
N GLY A 51 34.73 -13.66 32.25
CA GLY A 51 35.63 -14.68 31.70
C GLY A 51 35.31 -15.97 32.52
N SER A 52 35.68 -17.20 32.17
CA SER A 52 37.03 -17.76 32.36
C SER A 52 37.04 -19.25 31.98
N ASP A 53 38.21 -19.72 31.50
CA ASP A 53 38.87 -21.04 31.71
C ASP A 53 38.19 -22.34 31.22
N GLU A 54 38.87 -23.37 30.71
CA GLU A 54 40.29 -23.78 30.64
C GLU A 54 40.29 -24.95 29.59
N GLY A 55 41.15 -25.00 28.58
CA GLY A 55 42.35 -25.84 28.67
C GLY A 55 42.47 -26.93 27.55
N VAL A 56 43.63 -26.91 26.89
CA VAL A 56 44.43 -28.07 26.40
C VAL A 56 44.01 -28.80 25.10
N ALA A 57 44.83 -28.63 24.05
CA ALA A 57 44.99 -29.49 22.86
C ALA A 57 45.97 -30.65 23.16
N PRO A 58 46.47 -31.48 22.19
CA PRO A 58 46.00 -31.94 20.87
C PRO A 58 46.03 -33.50 20.76
N ASP A 59 45.60 -34.11 19.64
CA ASP A 59 46.26 -35.32 19.10
C ASP A 59 45.83 -35.57 17.63
N GLU A 60 46.83 -35.56 16.74
CA GLU A 60 46.84 -36.08 15.37
C GLU A 60 47.23 -37.58 15.45
N PRO A 61 46.94 -38.48 14.47
CA PRO A 61 47.85 -38.54 13.31
C PRO A 61 47.27 -39.15 12.00
N GLY A 62 47.88 -38.81 10.84
CA GLY A 62 47.96 -39.76 9.71
C GLY A 62 47.92 -39.15 8.30
N ALA A 63 49.09 -38.85 7.73
CA ALA A 63 49.36 -38.50 6.33
C ALA A 63 49.33 -39.74 5.37
N PRO A 64 49.75 -39.72 4.07
CA PRO A 64 50.03 -38.62 3.10
C PRO A 64 49.54 -38.84 1.63
N SER A 65 49.55 -37.75 0.84
CA SER A 65 49.88 -37.55 -0.60
C SER A 65 49.38 -38.47 -1.74
N ALA A 66 48.87 -37.86 -2.84
CA ALA A 66 49.28 -38.13 -4.24
C ALA A 66 48.76 -37.08 -5.25
N ASP A 67 49.58 -36.86 -6.28
CA ASP A 67 49.59 -35.87 -7.38
C ASP A 67 48.46 -35.92 -8.46
N LEU A 68 48.08 -34.72 -8.92
CA LEU A 68 47.85 -34.21 -10.31
C LEU A 68 46.83 -34.92 -11.27
N PRO A 69 46.57 -34.43 -12.51
CA PRO A 69 45.51 -33.47 -12.83
C PRO A 69 44.62 -33.91 -14.02
N ASP A 70 43.76 -32.99 -14.48
CA ASP A 70 43.24 -32.88 -15.86
C ASP A 70 41.91 -33.58 -16.24
N SER A 71 41.27 -32.92 -17.21
CA SER A 71 40.26 -33.41 -18.13
C SER A 71 38.81 -33.40 -17.67
N GLY A 72 38.22 -32.21 -17.83
CA GLY A 72 37.02 -32.01 -18.64
C GLY A 72 35.84 -32.94 -18.35
N GLN A 73 34.91 -32.44 -17.54
CA GLN A 73 33.53 -32.85 -17.67
C GLN A 73 32.67 -31.61 -17.58
N SER A 74 32.20 -31.16 -18.75
CA SER A 74 31.06 -30.27 -18.87
C SER A 74 29.86 -31.04 -18.32
N SER A 75 29.68 -31.01 -17.01
CA SER A 75 28.41 -31.33 -16.40
C SER A 75 27.48 -30.18 -16.75
N SER A 76 26.56 -30.45 -17.67
CA SER A 76 25.26 -29.81 -17.69
C SER A 76 24.74 -29.86 -16.25
N GLN A 77 24.96 -28.78 -15.50
CA GLN A 77 24.10 -28.48 -14.38
C GLN A 77 22.83 -28.00 -15.06
N ASP A 78 21.94 -28.96 -15.26
CA ASP A 78 20.52 -28.71 -15.11
C ASP A 78 20.39 -27.80 -13.89
N ASP A 79 20.21 -26.50 -14.16
CA ASP A 79 19.61 -25.58 -13.22
C ASP A 79 18.17 -26.06 -13.03
N ASP A 80 18.04 -27.18 -12.32
CA ASP A 80 16.87 -27.65 -11.62
C ASP A 80 16.67 -26.69 -10.45
N MET A 81 16.43 -25.43 -10.80
CA MET A 81 15.78 -24.51 -9.91
C MET A 81 14.37 -25.08 -9.80
N PRO A 82 13.96 -25.64 -8.63
CA PRO A 82 12.55 -25.95 -8.43
C PRO A 82 11.80 -24.69 -8.82
N PRO A 83 10.73 -24.75 -9.64
CA PRO A 83 10.07 -23.57 -10.19
C PRO A 83 9.88 -22.64 -9.02
N GLY A 84 10.76 -21.64 -8.98
CA GLY A 84 10.82 -20.72 -7.89
C GLY A 84 9.45 -20.12 -7.94
N ASP A 85 8.73 -20.33 -6.86
CA ASP A 85 7.63 -19.48 -6.45
C ASP A 85 8.20 -18.06 -6.47
N ILE A 86 8.25 -17.48 -7.65
CA ILE A 86 8.34 -16.06 -7.88
C ILE A 86 6.96 -15.60 -7.42
N SER A 87 6.78 -15.58 -6.09
CA SER A 87 5.79 -14.75 -5.41
C SER A 87 6.26 -13.30 -5.60
N LEU A 88 6.27 -12.84 -6.85
CA LEU A 88 6.02 -11.45 -7.20
C LEU A 88 4.74 -11.12 -6.45
N GLY A 89 4.88 -10.28 -5.42
CA GLY A 89 3.90 -10.06 -4.36
C GLY A 89 2.45 -10.26 -4.79
N GLU A 90 1.73 -11.02 -3.97
CA GLU A 90 0.30 -11.29 -4.15
C GLU A 90 -0.43 -10.03 -4.64
N ILE A 91 -0.97 -10.10 -5.86
CA ILE A 91 -1.74 -8.99 -6.42
C ILE A 91 -2.97 -8.82 -5.51
N PRO A 92 -3.13 -7.65 -4.87
CA PRO A 92 -4.23 -7.45 -3.95
C PRO A 92 -5.55 -7.58 -4.72
N VAL A 93 -6.47 -8.37 -4.14
CA VAL A 93 -7.84 -8.46 -4.62
C VAL A 93 -8.55 -7.19 -4.17
N ILE A 94 -8.92 -6.34 -5.12
CA ILE A 94 -9.70 -5.14 -4.84
C ILE A 94 -11.17 -5.55 -4.72
N GLU A 95 -11.69 -5.42 -3.51
CA GLU A 95 -13.12 -5.62 -3.26
C GLU A 95 -13.86 -4.30 -3.46
N VAL A 96 -14.96 -4.37 -4.21
CA VAL A 96 -15.89 -3.25 -4.42
C VAL A 96 -17.30 -3.77 -4.24
N MET A 97 -18.19 -2.89 -3.79
CA MET A 97 -19.62 -3.20 -3.71
C MET A 97 -20.44 -2.38 -4.70
N GLU A 98 -21.64 -2.84 -5.00
CA GLU A 98 -22.61 -2.02 -5.73
C GLU A 98 -23.27 -1.04 -4.77
N LEU A 99 -23.09 0.24 -5.04
CA LEU A 99 -23.64 1.33 -4.27
C LEU A 99 -25.11 1.53 -4.63
N THR A 100 -25.88 1.90 -3.62
CA THR A 100 -27.16 2.57 -3.79
C THR A 100 -27.03 3.98 -3.27
N THR A 101 -27.90 4.90 -3.71
CA THR A 101 -27.91 6.27 -3.22
C THR A 101 -28.05 6.34 -1.70
N ASP A 102 -28.85 5.45 -1.10
CA ASP A 102 -29.01 5.36 0.35
C ASP A 102 -27.72 4.90 1.07
N ILE A 103 -27.07 3.83 0.56
CA ILE A 103 -25.80 3.35 1.13
C ILE A 103 -24.73 4.44 1.04
N ALA A 104 -24.62 5.10 -0.11
CA ALA A 104 -23.62 6.15 -0.32
C ALA A 104 -23.85 7.36 0.60
N LYS A 105 -25.10 7.81 0.77
CA LYS A 105 -25.45 8.88 1.73
C LYS A 105 -25.08 8.49 3.16
N ARG A 106 -25.45 7.28 3.60
CA ARG A 106 -25.15 6.80 4.95
C ARG A 106 -23.66 6.63 5.18
N ALA A 107 -22.92 6.11 4.19
CA ALA A 107 -21.46 5.97 4.26
C ALA A 107 -20.78 7.34 4.40
N LEU A 108 -21.21 8.32 3.61
CA LEU A 108 -20.66 9.67 3.65
C LEU A 108 -20.99 10.40 4.95
N ASP A 109 -22.23 10.36 5.42
CA ASP A 109 -22.61 11.00 6.67
C ASP A 109 -21.87 10.39 7.87
N SER A 110 -21.75 9.05 7.92
CA SER A 110 -20.99 8.37 8.96
C SER A 110 -19.49 8.61 8.85
N TYR A 111 -18.93 8.75 7.65
CA TYR A 111 -17.54 9.18 7.46
C TYR A 111 -17.26 10.56 8.06
N LEU A 112 -18.12 11.54 7.80
CA LEU A 112 -17.96 12.88 8.36
C LEU A 112 -18.13 12.88 9.89
N LEU A 113 -19.06 12.09 10.41
CA LEU A 113 -19.21 11.88 11.85
C LEU A 113 -17.94 11.28 12.45
N VAL A 114 -17.45 10.19 11.86
CA VAL A 114 -16.29 9.45 12.36
C VAL A 114 -15.03 10.32 12.33
N ARG A 115 -14.78 10.99 11.21
CA ARG A 115 -13.66 11.92 11.04
C ARG A 115 -13.65 13.01 12.11
N THR A 116 -14.82 13.47 12.55
CA THR A 116 -14.92 14.51 13.58
C THR A 116 -14.84 13.94 14.99
N LYS A 117 -15.55 12.83 15.25
CA LYS A 117 -15.70 12.26 16.60
C LYS A 117 -14.46 11.49 17.05
N TYR A 118 -13.78 10.84 16.11
CA TYR A 118 -12.62 9.98 16.33
C TYR A 118 -11.33 10.59 15.76
N GLU A 119 -11.27 11.92 15.57
CA GLU A 119 -10.09 12.60 15.01
C GLU A 119 -8.80 12.38 15.82
N ASN A 120 -8.95 12.08 17.12
CA ASN A 120 -7.84 11.81 18.05
C ASN A 120 -7.68 10.32 18.34
N ALA A 121 -8.53 9.47 17.75
CA ALA A 121 -8.34 8.03 17.82
C ALA A 121 -7.17 7.67 16.89
N ASP A 122 -6.23 6.89 17.40
CA ASP A 122 -5.04 6.47 16.65
C ASP A 122 -5.39 5.32 15.69
N LEU A 123 -6.36 5.54 14.79
CA LEU A 123 -6.89 4.53 13.87
C LEU A 123 -5.79 3.96 12.95
N GLU A 124 -4.77 4.76 12.66
CA GLU A 124 -3.63 4.41 11.80
C GLU A 124 -2.67 3.40 12.46
N SER A 125 -2.73 3.25 13.78
CA SER A 125 -1.91 2.26 14.49
C SER A 125 -2.40 0.82 14.34
N TYR A 126 -3.59 0.63 13.76
CA TYR A 126 -4.21 -0.67 13.55
C TYR A 126 -4.11 -1.08 12.08
N GLU A 127 -3.82 -2.37 11.84
CA GLU A 127 -3.75 -2.93 10.49
C GLU A 127 -5.11 -2.87 9.79
N ASN A 128 -6.18 -3.06 10.55
CA ASN A 128 -7.55 -2.91 10.08
C ASN A 128 -8.44 -2.32 11.19
N LEU A 129 -9.59 -1.80 10.79
CA LEU A 129 -10.52 -1.16 11.73
C LEU A 129 -11.16 -2.16 12.71
N GLN A 130 -11.28 -3.43 12.34
CA GLN A 130 -11.83 -4.44 13.27
C GLN A 130 -10.90 -4.66 14.46
N ASP A 131 -9.58 -4.61 14.27
CA ASP A 131 -8.62 -4.66 15.37
C ASP A 131 -8.78 -3.48 16.33
N PHE A 132 -9.03 -2.28 15.80
CA PHE A 132 -9.35 -1.12 16.63
C PHE A 132 -10.61 -1.36 17.48
N VAL A 133 -11.66 -1.91 16.87
CA VAL A 133 -12.93 -2.27 17.54
C VAL A 133 -12.71 -3.29 18.66
N ASP A 134 -11.91 -4.32 18.40
CA ASP A 134 -11.73 -5.44 19.32
C ASP A 134 -10.80 -5.10 20.47
N GLN A 135 -9.80 -4.25 20.24
CA GLN A 135 -8.73 -3.96 21.20
C GLN A 135 -9.00 -2.71 22.06
N ASN A 136 -9.93 -1.83 21.66
CA ASN A 136 -10.13 -0.54 22.34
C ASN A 136 -11.60 -0.26 22.70
N PRO A 137 -11.87 0.29 23.90
CA PRO A 137 -13.20 0.77 24.25
C PRO A 137 -13.73 1.85 23.28
N GLU A 138 -12.84 2.70 22.76
CA GLU A 138 -13.21 3.71 21.75
C GLU A 138 -13.60 3.06 20.41
N GLY A 139 -12.94 1.96 20.04
CA GLY A 139 -13.33 1.17 18.88
C GLY A 139 -14.70 0.51 19.02
N GLN A 140 -15.08 0.07 20.22
CA GLN A 140 -16.44 -0.42 20.45
C GLN A 140 -17.50 0.69 20.29
N ALA A 141 -17.17 1.93 20.68
CA ALA A 141 -18.04 3.09 20.45
C ALA A 141 -18.12 3.44 18.96
N PHE A 142 -16.99 3.34 18.24
CA PHE A 142 -16.93 3.52 16.79
C PHE A 142 -17.87 2.54 16.07
N GLU A 143 -17.74 1.24 16.37
CA GLU A 143 -18.58 0.18 15.83
C GLU A 143 -20.07 0.44 16.12
N ALA A 144 -20.40 0.97 17.30
CA ALA A 144 -21.77 1.31 17.67
C ALA A 144 -22.33 2.47 16.84
N ASP A 145 -21.53 3.51 16.55
CA ASP A 145 -21.95 4.60 15.67
C ASP A 145 -22.14 4.12 14.23
N ILE A 146 -21.24 3.27 13.73
CA ILE A 146 -21.35 2.67 12.39
C ILE A 146 -22.62 1.82 12.27
N LYS A 147 -22.93 1.02 13.30
CA LYS A 147 -24.18 0.26 13.38
C LYS A 147 -25.40 1.17 13.46
N ALA A 148 -25.31 2.31 14.17
CA ALA A 148 -26.39 3.29 14.22
C ALA A 148 -26.63 3.98 12.87
N ALA A 149 -25.61 4.11 12.02
CA ALA A 149 -25.74 4.52 10.63
C ALA A 149 -26.31 3.41 9.72
N GLY A 150 -26.58 2.22 10.27
CA GLY A 150 -27.27 1.13 9.59
C GLY A 150 -26.36 0.22 8.75
N PHE A 151 -25.05 0.21 9.02
CA PHE A 151 -24.13 -0.82 8.54
C PHE A 151 -24.10 -2.00 9.50
N ALA A 152 -23.81 -3.21 9.02
CA ALA A 152 -23.78 -4.37 9.92
C ALA A 152 -22.57 -4.34 10.87
N ASN A 153 -21.43 -3.83 10.38
CA ASN A 153 -20.17 -3.71 11.09
C ASN A 153 -19.25 -2.67 10.42
N VAL A 154 -18.10 -2.39 11.03
CA VAL A 154 -17.09 -1.46 10.50
C VAL A 154 -16.53 -1.85 9.14
N ASN A 155 -16.36 -3.14 8.84
CA ASN A 155 -15.81 -3.58 7.56
C ASN A 155 -16.78 -3.32 6.40
N ASP A 156 -18.08 -3.59 6.60
CA ASP A 156 -19.12 -3.27 5.62
C ASP A 156 -19.17 -1.77 5.33
N TRP A 157 -19.04 -0.94 6.36
CA TRP A 157 -18.95 0.50 6.22
C TRP A 157 -17.67 0.94 5.50
N ASN A 158 -16.53 0.37 5.87
CA ASN A 158 -15.23 0.67 5.26
C ASN A 158 -15.24 0.34 3.76
N LEU A 159 -15.82 -0.82 3.38
CA LEU A 159 -16.01 -1.21 1.99
C LEU A 159 -16.90 -0.20 1.24
N ALA A 160 -17.99 0.25 1.87
CA ALA A 160 -18.90 1.22 1.27
C ALA A 160 -18.24 2.59 1.04
N ILE A 161 -17.54 3.15 2.04
CA ILE A 161 -16.88 4.46 1.91
C ILE A 161 -15.68 4.39 0.95
N THR A 162 -14.93 3.29 0.95
CA THR A 162 -13.82 3.07 0.00
C THR A 162 -14.33 2.97 -1.43
N THR A 163 -15.40 2.19 -1.65
CA THR A 163 -16.07 2.08 -2.95
C THR A 163 -16.60 3.45 -3.40
N LEU A 164 -17.20 4.23 -2.49
CA LEU A 164 -17.68 5.58 -2.79
C LEU A 164 -16.53 6.52 -3.17
N GLY A 165 -15.40 6.44 -2.45
CA GLY A 165 -14.18 7.19 -2.78
C GLY A 165 -13.64 6.84 -4.16
N PHE A 166 -13.49 5.55 -4.49
CA PHE A 166 -13.06 5.12 -5.82
C PHE A 166 -14.02 5.57 -6.92
N ALA A 167 -15.33 5.43 -6.70
CA ALA A 167 -16.33 5.88 -7.66
C ALA A 167 -16.30 7.40 -7.84
N TYR A 168 -16.09 8.16 -6.77
CA TYR A 168 -15.95 9.61 -6.81
C TYR A 168 -14.72 10.02 -7.61
N THR A 169 -13.55 9.45 -7.31
CA THR A 169 -12.32 9.70 -8.07
C THR A 169 -12.51 9.34 -9.53
N GLY A 170 -13.08 8.19 -9.88
CA GLY A 170 -13.30 7.82 -11.28
C GLY A 170 -14.36 8.64 -12.03
N VAL A 171 -15.15 9.47 -11.33
CA VAL A 171 -16.04 10.47 -11.96
C VAL A 171 -15.33 11.81 -12.13
N VAL A 172 -14.51 12.23 -11.16
CA VAL A 172 -13.81 13.53 -11.19
C VAL A 172 -12.51 13.49 -12.01
N ASP A 173 -11.80 12.37 -11.94
CA ASP A 173 -10.57 12.03 -12.69
C ASP A 173 -10.73 10.66 -13.35
N ASP A 174 -11.35 10.64 -14.54
CA ASP A 174 -11.67 9.42 -15.26
C ASP A 174 -10.42 8.82 -15.94
N GLN A 175 -9.80 7.86 -15.25
CA GLN A 175 -8.65 7.09 -15.75
C GLN A 175 -9.08 5.79 -16.46
N SER A 176 -10.38 5.58 -16.73
CA SER A 176 -10.87 4.30 -17.25
C SER A 176 -10.31 3.94 -18.61
N ALA A 177 -10.02 4.92 -19.47
CA ALA A 177 -9.42 4.69 -20.78
C ALA A 177 -7.99 4.15 -20.68
N ASP A 178 -7.18 4.73 -19.79
CA ASP A 178 -5.80 4.31 -19.56
C ASP A 178 -5.75 2.91 -18.93
N ILE A 179 -6.65 2.63 -17.97
CA ILE A 179 -6.77 1.30 -17.36
C ILE A 179 -7.22 0.26 -18.41
N GLN A 180 -8.16 0.60 -19.30
CA GLN A 180 -8.56 -0.28 -20.40
C GLN A 180 -7.43 -0.55 -21.38
N GLN A 181 -6.58 0.43 -21.64
CA GLN A 181 -5.38 0.23 -22.44
C GLN A 181 -4.43 -0.75 -21.75
N GLN A 182 -4.14 -0.56 -20.46
CA GLN A 182 -3.29 -1.48 -19.68
C GLN A 182 -3.84 -2.92 -19.67
N ILE A 183 -5.15 -3.09 -19.50
CA ILE A 183 -5.81 -4.39 -19.60
C ILE A 183 -5.56 -5.01 -20.97
N SER A 184 -5.71 -4.23 -22.04
CA SER A 184 -5.51 -4.71 -23.43
C SER A 184 -4.07 -5.14 -23.68
N GLU A 185 -3.10 -4.40 -23.13
CA GLU A 185 -1.67 -4.74 -23.22
C GLU A 185 -1.36 -6.05 -22.47
N LEU A 186 -1.89 -6.23 -21.25
CA LEU A 186 -1.77 -7.48 -20.50
C LEU A 186 -2.44 -8.66 -21.20
N GLU A 187 -3.61 -8.45 -21.80
CA GLU A 187 -4.30 -9.49 -22.59
C GLU A 187 -3.44 -9.96 -23.76
N ALA A 188 -2.75 -9.02 -24.43
CA ALA A 188 -1.88 -9.29 -25.58
C ALA A 188 -0.51 -9.89 -25.22
N ASP A 189 -0.06 -9.79 -23.96
CA ASP A 189 1.28 -10.25 -23.55
C ASP A 189 1.41 -11.78 -23.51
N PRO A 190 2.21 -12.42 -24.38
CA PRO A 190 2.39 -13.87 -24.37
C PRO A 190 3.33 -14.38 -23.27
N GLU A 191 4.09 -13.51 -22.61
CA GLU A 191 5.11 -13.87 -21.61
C GLU A 191 4.51 -14.01 -20.20
N LEU A 192 3.36 -13.40 -19.95
CA LEU A 192 2.64 -13.51 -18.68
C LEU A 192 1.91 -14.85 -18.54
N ALA A 193 2.19 -15.53 -17.42
CA ALA A 193 1.42 -16.70 -17.00
C ALA A 193 -0.08 -16.35 -16.90
N ARG A 194 -0.93 -17.28 -17.33
CA ARG A 194 -2.38 -17.05 -17.46
C ARG A 194 -3.04 -16.66 -16.14
N ASP A 195 -2.68 -17.33 -15.05
CA ASP A 195 -3.23 -17.05 -13.71
C ASP A 195 -2.82 -15.67 -13.19
N MET A 196 -1.56 -15.28 -13.42
CA MET A 196 -1.06 -13.95 -13.08
C MET A 196 -1.80 -12.88 -13.88
N LYS A 197 -1.93 -13.08 -15.19
CA LYS A 197 -2.68 -12.20 -16.09
C LYS A 197 -4.13 -12.04 -15.66
N ASP A 198 -4.82 -13.13 -15.36
CA ASP A 198 -6.22 -13.12 -14.94
C ASP A 198 -6.38 -12.31 -13.63
N ARG A 199 -5.45 -12.44 -12.67
CA ARG A 199 -5.45 -11.64 -11.43
C ARG A 199 -5.17 -10.16 -11.68
N MET A 200 -4.17 -9.83 -12.51
CA MET A 200 -3.86 -8.43 -12.86
C MET A 200 -5.06 -7.76 -13.53
N ILE A 201 -5.67 -8.43 -14.51
CA ILE A 201 -6.85 -7.92 -15.23
C ILE A 201 -8.02 -7.75 -14.27
N ALA A 202 -8.26 -8.69 -13.36
CA ALA A 202 -9.33 -8.57 -12.37
C ALA A 202 -9.13 -7.35 -11.45
N SER A 203 -7.90 -7.14 -10.96
CA SER A 203 -7.54 -5.99 -10.13
C SER A 203 -7.72 -4.66 -10.90
N LEU A 204 -7.20 -4.56 -12.13
CA LEU A 204 -7.38 -3.37 -12.98
C LEU A 204 -8.87 -3.10 -13.26
N LYS A 205 -9.66 -4.13 -13.55
CA LYS A 205 -11.11 -3.96 -13.80
C LYS A 205 -11.86 -3.46 -12.57
N ALA A 206 -11.46 -3.90 -11.37
CA ALA A 206 -12.07 -3.45 -10.12
C ALA A 206 -11.79 -1.97 -9.81
N MET A 207 -10.69 -1.40 -10.35
CA MET A 207 -10.40 0.03 -10.24
C MET A 207 -11.28 0.91 -11.14
N ILE A 208 -11.90 0.35 -12.17
CA ILE A 208 -12.87 1.07 -13.00
C ILE A 208 -14.22 1.02 -12.27
N PRO A 209 -14.79 2.16 -11.82
CA PRO A 209 -16.07 2.14 -11.15
C PRO A 209 -17.18 1.60 -12.06
N SER A 210 -18.10 0.81 -11.50
CA SER A 210 -19.24 0.31 -12.26
C SER A 210 -20.12 1.45 -12.78
N GLU A 211 -20.86 1.22 -13.88
CA GLU A 211 -21.77 2.23 -14.42
C GLU A 211 -22.81 2.67 -13.38
N ASN A 212 -23.27 1.75 -12.52
CA ASN A 212 -24.19 2.07 -11.43
C ASN A 212 -23.52 2.94 -10.36
N ASN A 213 -22.31 2.59 -9.91
CA ASN A 213 -21.58 3.38 -8.93
C ASN A 213 -21.28 4.81 -9.43
N ARG A 214 -20.94 4.97 -10.72
CA ARG A 214 -20.79 6.29 -11.34
C ARG A 214 -22.09 7.10 -11.28
N LYS A 215 -23.23 6.50 -11.64
CA LYS A 215 -24.54 7.18 -11.58
C LYS A 215 -24.90 7.61 -10.17
N VAL A 216 -24.67 6.77 -9.16
CA VAL A 216 -24.91 7.13 -7.76
C VAL A 216 -24.09 8.34 -7.34
N VAL A 217 -22.81 8.40 -7.73
CA VAL A 217 -21.95 9.55 -7.46
C VAL A 217 -22.45 10.80 -8.18
N GLU A 218 -22.78 10.71 -9.47
CA GLU A 218 -23.32 11.84 -10.24
C GLU A 218 -24.61 12.39 -9.62
N GLU A 219 -25.51 11.51 -9.16
CA GLU A 219 -26.72 11.90 -8.43
C GLU A 219 -26.40 12.66 -7.13
N LEU A 220 -25.41 12.18 -6.35
CA LEU A 220 -25.00 12.85 -5.12
C LEU A 220 -24.27 14.17 -5.38
N MET A 221 -23.51 14.28 -6.47
CA MET A 221 -22.88 15.55 -6.87
C MET A 221 -23.92 16.59 -7.26
N ALA A 222 -25.05 16.16 -7.84
CA ALA A 222 -26.18 17.02 -8.18
C ALA A 222 -27.09 17.34 -6.98
N ASP A 223 -26.95 16.62 -5.86
CA ASP A 223 -27.71 16.81 -4.63
C ASP A 223 -27.13 18.00 -3.83
N ALA A 224 -27.99 18.96 -3.48
CA ALA A 224 -27.59 20.19 -2.80
C ALA A 224 -26.97 19.96 -1.41
N ASP A 225 -27.34 18.88 -0.72
CA ASP A 225 -26.87 18.59 0.63
C ASP A 225 -25.62 17.69 0.63
N TYR A 226 -25.35 16.99 -0.48
CA TYR A 226 -24.30 15.97 -0.58
C TYR A 226 -23.17 16.30 -1.54
N GLY A 227 -23.37 17.17 -2.53
CA GLY A 227 -22.31 17.52 -3.49
C GLY A 227 -21.07 18.13 -2.83
N GLU A 228 -21.25 18.99 -1.83
CA GLU A 228 -20.12 19.55 -1.04
C GLU A 228 -19.57 18.58 0.00
N LYS A 229 -20.38 17.59 0.45
CA LYS A 229 -19.90 16.54 1.35
C LYS A 229 -19.01 15.54 0.62
N LEU A 230 -19.34 15.19 -0.62
CA LEU A 230 -18.55 14.27 -1.43
C LEU A 230 -17.11 14.77 -1.62
N LYS A 231 -16.93 16.08 -1.83
CA LYS A 231 -15.60 16.71 -1.91
C LYS A 231 -14.78 16.59 -0.63
N GLN A 232 -15.38 16.17 0.48
CA GLN A 232 -14.67 15.96 1.75
C GLN A 232 -14.21 14.52 1.94
N ILE A 233 -14.60 13.61 1.04
CA ILE A 233 -13.98 12.28 0.91
C ILE A 233 -12.55 12.40 0.38
N ASP A 234 -12.17 13.59 -0.14
CA ASP A 234 -10.88 13.81 -0.78
C ASP A 234 -9.71 13.34 0.08
N ILE A 235 -8.93 12.53 -0.60
CA ILE A 235 -7.73 11.80 -0.19
C ILE A 235 -6.66 12.88 -0.06
N VAL A 236 -6.34 13.30 1.17
CA VAL A 236 -5.21 14.20 1.37
C VAL A 236 -3.95 13.40 1.10
N GLU A 237 -3.40 13.55 -0.10
CA GLU A 237 -1.97 13.44 -0.35
C GLU A 237 -1.28 14.48 0.55
N GLU A 238 -0.72 14.05 1.68
CA GLU A 238 0.32 14.79 2.41
C GLU A 238 1.62 13.97 2.46
#